data_AF-A0A2D5ALC0-F1
#
_entry.id   AF-A0A2D5ALC0-F1
#
_cell.length_a   1.000
_cell.length_b   1.000
_cell.length_c   1.000
_cell.angle_alpha   90.00
_cell.angle_beta   90.00
_cell.angle_gamma   90.00
#
_symmetry.space_group_name_H-M   'P 1'
#
loop_
_entity.id
_entity.type
_entity.pdbx_description
1 polymer ?
#
loop_
_entity_poly.entity_id
_entity_poly.type
_entity_poly.pdbx_seq_one_letter_code
_entity_poly.pdbx_strand_id
1 'polypeptide(L)'
;MKRFVHGIVILVILALIVWKAAQAMALLKADDSYPAKPIEIVIPYDAGGGSDSFVRPLIKVIADEGWIDEPFVVLNQPGGSGTIGSRLVKEARPDGYRILCHHESMITAELSGAANFGPSDFEVVAQTGEIVLLIIVREDAPYETILDLLQAAKQSPETIRFGANIGSPAHFTAMNLEAAHPGAKFNLVTSGGGQTRYTEIIGQHLDAGIFSLAEYLKFRSPQGTPADRNIRVLACLSEKPHPELNGVRTCMAQGVEVTSSNAYYWWAPKGTPLEIQELIASTLEEAMQHPEVRERLAEQAIDPTFSTGEAVQKRVADRVALLESFAAEAENELPHFPLYIAIVALGLLIVVGISTWRHRGESLDGESVDLKRGMLCFGVLLAYVALLEFTPLPFFLLSILLIFFLGALICGWERKRFPIIAEIALIAGLGTEFVFGNFFGVSLP
;
A
#
# COMPACT_ATOMS: atom_id res chain seq x y z
N MET A 1 -50.58 -0.71 -2.26
CA MET A 1 -49.25 -0.68 -1.59
C MET A 1 -48.27 -1.69 -2.14
N LYS A 2 -48.48 -3.02 -2.02
CA LYS A 2 -47.49 -4.05 -2.48
C LYS A 2 -47.04 -3.92 -3.94
N ARG A 3 -47.97 -3.65 -4.88
CA ARG A 3 -47.66 -3.44 -6.31
C ARG A 3 -46.85 -2.16 -6.60
N PHE A 4 -47.01 -1.14 -5.77
CA PHE A 4 -46.31 0.14 -5.92
C PHE A 4 -44.86 0.02 -5.44
N VAL A 5 -44.64 -0.70 -4.33
CA VAL A 5 -43.29 -0.98 -3.80
C VAL A 5 -42.47 -1.87 -4.75
N HIS A 6 -43.06 -2.94 -5.32
CA HIS A 6 -42.41 -3.77 -6.34
C HIS A 6 -41.99 -2.97 -7.59
N GLY A 7 -42.82 -2.01 -8.02
CA GLY A 7 -42.51 -1.16 -9.18
C GLY A 7 -41.28 -0.28 -8.94
N ILE A 8 -41.11 0.26 -7.73
CA ILE A 8 -39.94 1.06 -7.36
C ILE A 8 -38.67 0.20 -7.34
N VAL A 9 -38.73 -1.02 -6.80
CA VAL A 9 -37.58 -1.94 -6.73
C VAL A 9 -37.08 -2.32 -8.13
N ILE A 10 -37.99 -2.61 -9.07
CA ILE A 10 -37.62 -2.93 -10.46
C ILE A 10 -36.92 -1.75 -11.14
N LEU A 11 -37.40 -0.52 -10.93
CA LEU A 11 -36.78 0.68 -11.50
C LEU A 11 -35.36 0.90 -10.95
N VAL A 12 -35.13 0.66 -9.66
CA VAL A 12 -33.79 0.75 -9.06
C VAL A 12 -32.84 -0.29 -9.65
N ILE A 13 -33.27 -1.55 -9.80
CA ILE A 13 -32.43 -2.61 -10.40
C ILE A 13 -32.06 -2.27 -11.85
N LEU A 14 -33.02 -1.79 -12.65
CA LEU A 14 -32.77 -1.40 -14.04
C LEU A 14 -31.77 -0.23 -14.12
N ALA A 15 -31.89 0.77 -13.25
CA ALA A 15 -30.94 1.89 -13.20
C ALA A 15 -29.51 1.41 -12.90
N LEU A 16 -29.35 0.46 -11.97
CA LEU A 16 -28.03 -0.10 -11.62
C LEU A 16 -27.40 -0.92 -12.77
N ILE A 17 -28.21 -1.68 -13.52
CA ILE A 17 -27.73 -2.44 -14.69
C ILE A 17 -27.29 -1.51 -15.82
N VAL A 18 -28.10 -0.49 -16.13
CA VAL A 18 -27.78 0.51 -17.16
C VAL A 18 -26.49 1.25 -16.82
N TRP A 19 -26.30 1.61 -15.55
CA TRP A 19 -25.07 2.26 -15.10
C TRP A 19 -23.83 1.38 -15.32
N LYS A 20 -23.88 0.09 -14.99
CA LYS A 20 -22.76 -0.84 -15.24
C LYS A 20 -22.45 -1.00 -16.73
N ALA A 21 -23.47 -1.10 -17.59
CA ALA A 21 -23.28 -1.21 -19.04
C ALA A 21 -22.64 0.05 -19.66
N ALA A 22 -23.00 1.24 -19.17
CA ALA A 22 -22.44 2.51 -19.64
C ALA A 22 -20.95 2.66 -19.31
N GLN A 23 -20.48 2.08 -18.19
CA GLN A 23 -19.05 2.10 -17.85
C GLN A 23 -18.21 1.26 -18.81
N ALA A 24 -18.73 0.13 -19.30
CA ALA A 24 -18.00 -0.77 -20.20
C ALA A 24 -17.80 -0.18 -21.61
N MET A 25 -18.77 0.59 -22.14
CA MET A 25 -18.66 1.20 -23.47
C MET A 25 -17.73 2.42 -23.52
N ALA A 26 -17.38 3.00 -22.36
CA ALA A 26 -16.48 4.16 -22.29
C ALA A 26 -15.00 3.81 -22.51
N LEU A 27 -14.64 2.53 -22.60
CA LEU A 27 -13.25 2.06 -22.81
C LEU A 27 -12.77 2.14 -24.28
N LEU A 28 -13.65 2.43 -25.25
CA LEU A 28 -13.36 2.25 -26.69
C LEU A 28 -13.11 3.55 -27.48
N LYS A 29 -12.84 4.67 -26.81
CA LYS A 29 -12.44 5.91 -27.48
C LYS A 29 -11.24 6.55 -26.78
N ALA A 30 -10.04 6.24 -27.25
CA ALA A 30 -8.96 7.22 -27.22
C ALA A 30 -9.35 8.30 -28.23
N ASP A 31 -9.41 9.55 -27.77
CA ASP A 31 -9.64 10.70 -28.62
C ASP A 31 -8.31 11.03 -29.33
N ASP A 32 -8.33 11.39 -30.61
CA ASP A 32 -7.12 11.72 -31.40
C ASP A 32 -6.41 13.02 -30.92
N SER A 33 -6.76 13.55 -29.74
CA SER A 33 -6.32 14.84 -29.18
C SER A 33 -5.98 14.77 -27.69
N TYR A 34 -5.34 13.70 -27.22
CA TYR A 34 -4.84 13.66 -25.84
C TYR A 34 -3.66 14.63 -25.63
N PRO A 35 -3.65 15.43 -24.55
CA PRO A 35 -4.72 15.64 -23.58
C PRO A 35 -5.72 16.73 -24.01
N ALA A 36 -7.01 16.52 -23.73
CA ALA A 36 -8.12 17.46 -24.00
C ALA A 36 -8.80 18.00 -22.72
N LYS A 37 -8.22 17.69 -21.56
CA LYS A 37 -8.60 18.17 -20.23
C LYS A 37 -7.41 18.02 -19.27
N PRO A 38 -7.43 18.65 -18.09
CA PRO A 38 -6.35 18.53 -17.11
C PRO A 38 -6.02 17.09 -16.72
N ILE A 39 -4.74 16.81 -16.49
CA ILE A 39 -4.24 15.51 -16.03
C ILE A 39 -4.07 15.55 -14.51
N GLU A 40 -4.78 14.69 -13.80
CA GLU A 40 -4.74 14.61 -12.33
C GLU A 40 -3.55 13.75 -11.86
N ILE A 41 -2.66 14.35 -11.08
CA ILE A 41 -1.57 13.67 -10.38
C ILE A 41 -2.04 13.38 -8.96
N VAL A 42 -2.30 12.11 -8.67
CA VAL A 42 -2.56 11.65 -7.31
C VAL A 42 -1.23 11.55 -6.58
N ILE A 43 -1.12 12.24 -5.45
CA ILE A 43 -0.02 12.11 -4.50
C ILE A 43 -0.61 11.50 -3.24
N PRO A 44 -0.21 10.30 -2.82
CA PRO A 44 -0.91 9.57 -1.78
C PRO A 44 -0.46 10.01 -0.36
N TYR A 45 -0.20 11.31 -0.20
CA TYR A 45 0.33 11.97 0.99
C TYR A 45 -0.24 13.38 1.14
N ASP A 46 -0.13 13.93 2.35
CA ASP A 46 -0.62 15.27 2.68
C ASP A 46 0.00 16.36 1.80
N ALA A 47 -0.81 17.39 1.50
CA ALA A 47 -0.36 18.59 0.84
C ALA A 47 0.75 19.29 1.66
N GLY A 48 1.76 19.85 0.99
CA GLY A 48 2.95 20.43 1.62
C GLY A 48 3.95 19.41 2.17
N GLY A 49 3.67 18.11 2.08
CA GLY A 49 4.63 17.05 2.39
C GLY A 49 5.77 16.94 1.37
N GLY A 50 6.71 16.01 1.60
CA GLY A 50 7.89 15.82 0.73
C GLY A 50 7.52 15.49 -0.72
N SER A 51 6.58 14.58 -0.95
CA SER A 51 6.12 14.21 -2.30
C SER A 51 5.39 15.36 -3.01
N ASP A 52 4.58 16.13 -2.29
CA ASP A 52 3.91 17.30 -2.84
C ASP A 52 4.92 18.41 -3.21
N SER A 53 5.89 18.65 -2.33
CA SER A 53 6.97 19.61 -2.56
C SER A 53 7.92 19.20 -3.69
N PHE A 54 8.03 17.90 -3.98
CA PHE A 54 8.77 17.37 -5.12
C PHE A 54 8.02 17.59 -6.45
N VAL A 55 6.72 17.31 -6.50
CA VAL A 55 5.92 17.39 -7.74
C VAL A 55 5.67 18.83 -8.18
N ARG A 56 5.45 19.77 -7.25
CA ARG A 56 5.01 21.14 -7.57
C ARG A 56 6.00 21.93 -8.47
N PRO A 57 7.32 21.87 -8.28
CA PRO A 57 8.27 22.49 -9.20
C PRO A 57 8.19 21.95 -10.63
N LEU A 58 8.00 20.63 -10.80
CA LEU A 58 7.92 20.00 -12.13
C LEU A 58 6.69 20.52 -12.89
N ILE A 59 5.51 20.46 -12.27
CA ILE A 59 4.26 20.89 -12.93
C ILE A 59 4.25 22.39 -13.24
N LYS A 60 4.91 23.21 -12.40
CA LYS A 60 5.02 24.65 -12.62
C LYS A 60 5.82 24.92 -13.90
N VAL A 61 7.00 24.31 -14.02
CA VAL A 61 7.85 24.49 -15.20
C VAL A 61 7.18 23.95 -16.46
N ILE A 62 6.54 22.77 -16.38
CA ILE A 62 5.78 22.21 -17.50
C ILE A 62 4.71 23.20 -18.00
N ALA A 63 3.99 23.84 -17.08
CA ALA A 63 2.96 24.83 -17.42
C ALA A 63 3.56 26.13 -17.97
N ASP A 64 4.64 26.63 -17.39
CA ASP A 64 5.31 27.86 -17.82
C ASP A 64 5.92 27.73 -19.22
N GLU A 65 6.47 26.56 -19.55
CA GLU A 65 7.08 26.25 -20.86
C GLU A 65 6.06 25.80 -21.92
N GLY A 66 4.85 25.41 -21.51
CA GLY A 66 3.78 25.01 -22.43
C GLY A 66 4.08 23.73 -23.22
N TRP A 67 4.81 22.77 -22.63
CA TRP A 67 5.16 21.51 -23.29
C TRP A 67 3.99 20.55 -23.48
N ILE A 68 2.88 20.79 -22.79
CA ILE A 68 1.66 19.99 -22.87
C ILE A 68 0.44 20.91 -22.92
N ASP A 69 -0.55 20.56 -23.74
CA ASP A 69 -1.69 21.42 -24.03
C ASP A 69 -2.62 21.63 -22.82
N GLU A 70 -2.60 20.70 -21.87
CA GLU A 70 -3.46 20.71 -20.69
C GLU A 70 -2.67 20.59 -19.40
N PRO A 71 -3.07 21.29 -18.32
CA PRO A 71 -2.28 21.37 -17.12
C PRO A 71 -2.30 20.07 -16.31
N PHE A 72 -1.20 19.81 -15.62
CA PHE A 72 -1.17 18.87 -14.51
C PHE A 72 -1.77 19.48 -13.25
N VAL A 73 -2.69 18.76 -12.60
CA VAL A 73 -3.33 19.19 -11.35
C VAL A 73 -3.10 18.17 -10.24
N VAL A 74 -2.73 18.63 -9.05
CA VAL A 74 -2.41 17.74 -7.93
C VAL A 74 -3.64 17.42 -7.10
N LEU A 75 -3.86 16.12 -6.83
CA LEU A 75 -4.79 15.61 -5.84
C LEU A 75 -4.03 14.90 -4.72
N ASN A 76 -3.99 15.50 -3.53
CA ASN A 76 -3.43 14.86 -2.33
C ASN A 76 -4.44 13.90 -1.71
N GLN A 77 -4.13 12.60 -1.69
CA GLN A 77 -5.02 11.54 -1.17
C GLN A 77 -4.30 10.67 -0.12
N PRO A 78 -4.11 11.18 1.12
CA PRO A 78 -3.36 10.50 2.16
C PRO A 78 -4.09 9.26 2.71
N GLY A 79 -3.32 8.39 3.38
CA GLY A 79 -3.83 7.30 4.22
C GLY A 79 -3.34 5.91 3.82
N GLY A 80 -3.30 5.01 4.80
CA GLY A 80 -2.89 3.61 4.62
C GLY A 80 -1.49 3.45 4.03
N SER A 81 -0.53 4.29 4.42
CA SER A 81 0.83 4.31 3.83
C SER A 81 0.85 4.51 2.31
N GLY A 82 -0.16 5.24 1.81
CA GLY A 82 -0.33 5.58 0.41
C GLY A 82 -1.22 4.62 -0.38
N THR A 83 -1.71 3.55 0.23
CA THR A 83 -2.58 2.56 -0.43
C THR A 83 -3.91 3.14 -0.88
N ILE A 84 -4.46 4.14 -0.17
CA ILE A 84 -5.74 4.77 -0.55
C ILE A 84 -5.61 5.52 -1.88
N GLY A 85 -4.61 6.41 -2.01
CA GLY A 85 -4.35 7.13 -3.25
C GLY A 85 -3.92 6.21 -4.39
N SER A 86 -3.09 5.20 -4.11
CA SER A 86 -2.70 4.22 -5.14
C SER A 86 -3.89 3.43 -5.66
N ARG A 87 -4.82 3.00 -4.78
CA ARG A 87 -6.06 2.30 -5.19
C ARG A 87 -6.95 3.18 -6.07
N LEU A 88 -7.07 4.48 -5.73
CA LEU A 88 -7.82 5.44 -6.55
C LEU A 88 -7.30 5.51 -8.00
N VAL A 89 -5.98 5.39 -8.20
CA VAL A 89 -5.38 5.35 -9.54
C VAL A 89 -5.52 3.97 -10.16
N LYS A 90 -5.31 2.88 -9.41
CA LYS A 90 -5.50 1.50 -9.91
C LYS A 90 -6.89 1.30 -10.52
N GLU A 91 -7.92 1.84 -9.87
CA GLU A 91 -9.33 1.71 -10.28
C GLU A 91 -9.76 2.77 -11.32
N ALA A 92 -8.87 3.69 -11.70
CA ALA A 92 -9.17 4.73 -12.68
C ALA A 92 -9.21 4.18 -14.11
N ARG A 93 -9.77 4.98 -15.02
CA ARG A 93 -9.74 4.64 -16.45
C ARG A 93 -8.30 4.70 -16.95
N PRO A 94 -7.85 3.75 -17.79
CA PRO A 94 -6.52 3.76 -18.39
C PRO A 94 -6.43 4.75 -19.57
N ASP A 95 -6.89 5.98 -19.37
CA ASP A 95 -6.96 7.04 -20.38
C ASP A 95 -5.91 8.15 -20.14
N GLY A 96 -5.02 7.95 -19.17
CA GLY A 96 -3.92 8.86 -18.85
C GLY A 96 -4.31 10.16 -18.14
N TYR A 97 -5.58 10.39 -17.82
CA TYR A 97 -6.00 11.60 -17.10
C TYR A 97 -5.90 11.49 -15.58
N ARG A 98 -5.57 10.32 -15.07
CA ARG A 98 -5.20 10.13 -13.67
C ARG A 98 -3.93 9.30 -13.59
N ILE A 99 -2.89 9.90 -13.03
CA ILE A 99 -1.60 9.25 -12.80
C ILE A 99 -1.23 9.37 -11.33
N LEU A 100 -0.30 8.54 -10.88
CA LEU A 100 0.14 8.46 -9.50
C LEU A 100 1.62 8.87 -9.43
N CYS A 101 1.96 9.80 -8.55
CA CYS A 101 3.35 9.99 -8.13
C CYS A 101 3.52 9.38 -6.74
N HIS A 102 4.22 8.26 -6.66
CA HIS A 102 4.43 7.50 -5.43
C HIS A 102 5.85 6.97 -5.38
N HIS A 103 6.21 6.32 -4.28
CA HIS A 103 7.56 5.79 -4.07
C HIS A 103 7.49 4.31 -3.71
N GLU A 104 8.59 3.75 -3.20
CA GLU A 104 8.71 2.29 -2.96
C GLU A 104 7.72 1.72 -1.93
N SER A 105 6.99 2.58 -1.21
CA SER A 105 5.94 2.14 -0.29
C SER A 105 4.85 1.31 -0.97
N MET A 106 4.62 1.47 -2.28
CA MET A 106 3.71 0.59 -3.00
C MET A 106 4.19 -0.87 -3.00
N ILE A 107 5.49 -1.10 -3.18
CA ILE A 107 6.09 -2.43 -3.15
C ILE A 107 5.99 -3.00 -1.74
N THR A 108 6.42 -2.24 -0.72
CA THR A 108 6.42 -2.75 0.65
C THR A 108 5.01 -2.93 1.23
N ALA A 109 4.03 -2.15 0.78
CA ALA A 109 2.63 -2.34 1.14
C ALA A 109 2.08 -3.67 0.63
N GLU A 110 2.42 -4.08 -0.60
CA GLU A 110 2.05 -5.38 -1.15
C GLU A 110 2.72 -6.50 -0.33
N LEU A 111 4.04 -6.41 -0.16
CA LEU A 111 4.83 -7.44 0.54
C LEU A 111 4.52 -7.59 2.03
N SER A 112 4.00 -6.54 2.67
CA SER A 112 3.57 -6.62 4.07
C SER A 112 2.10 -7.01 4.24
N GLY A 113 1.36 -7.22 3.15
CA GLY A 113 -0.08 -7.50 3.16
C GLY A 113 -0.95 -6.28 3.51
N ALA A 114 -0.37 -5.07 3.56
CA ALA A 114 -1.13 -3.84 3.75
C ALA A 114 -1.97 -3.47 2.51
N ALA A 115 -1.55 -3.95 1.33
CA ALA A 115 -2.31 -3.92 0.09
C ALA A 115 -2.29 -5.29 -0.58
N ASN A 116 -3.38 -5.62 -1.28
CA ASN A 116 -3.49 -6.80 -2.15
C ASN A 116 -3.16 -6.45 -3.61
N PHE A 117 -2.38 -5.40 -3.82
CA PHE A 117 -2.02 -4.86 -5.11
C PHE A 117 -0.66 -4.15 -5.00
N GLY A 118 0.04 -4.04 -6.12
CA GLY A 118 1.35 -3.39 -6.15
C GLY A 118 1.80 -3.03 -7.57
N PRO A 119 3.11 -2.92 -7.86
CA PRO A 119 3.62 -2.43 -9.13
C PRO A 119 3.07 -3.15 -10.37
N SER A 120 2.75 -4.44 -10.25
CA SER A 120 2.23 -5.25 -11.36
C SER A 120 0.84 -4.80 -11.84
N ASP A 121 0.08 -4.10 -11.00
CA ASP A 121 -1.26 -3.56 -11.27
C ASP A 121 -1.25 -2.17 -11.95
N PHE A 122 -0.08 -1.67 -12.32
CA PHE A 122 0.10 -0.36 -12.96
C PHE A 122 0.98 -0.46 -14.20
N GLU A 123 1.04 0.63 -14.96
CA GLU A 123 2.12 0.89 -15.91
C GLU A 123 3.09 1.91 -15.29
N VAL A 124 4.38 1.57 -15.20
CA VAL A 124 5.41 2.52 -14.74
C VAL A 124 5.82 3.43 -15.89
N VAL A 125 5.55 4.72 -15.74
CA VAL A 125 5.77 5.75 -16.76
C VAL A 125 7.20 6.26 -16.71
N ALA A 126 7.67 6.64 -15.52
CA ALA A 126 9.01 7.17 -15.32
C ALA A 126 9.42 7.06 -13.85
N GLN A 127 10.72 7.14 -13.61
CA GLN A 127 11.29 7.46 -12.32
C GLN A 127 11.94 8.84 -12.40
N THR A 128 11.64 9.71 -11.44
CA THR A 128 12.13 11.09 -11.39
C THR A 128 12.62 11.40 -10.00
N GLY A 129 13.88 11.74 -9.83
CA GLY A 129 14.42 12.04 -8.52
C GLY A 129 14.61 10.81 -7.63
N GLU A 130 15.59 10.91 -6.75
CA GLU A 130 15.91 9.86 -5.79
C GLU A 130 16.37 10.47 -4.46
N ILE A 131 15.77 10.03 -3.36
CA ILE A 131 16.18 10.45 -2.03
C ILE A 131 17.26 9.50 -1.53
N VAL A 132 18.41 10.07 -1.20
CA VAL A 132 19.51 9.38 -0.54
C VAL A 132 19.17 9.12 0.92
N LEU A 133 19.32 7.87 1.35
CA LEU A 133 19.08 7.42 2.71
C LEU A 133 20.40 7.13 3.44
N LEU A 134 20.41 7.41 4.74
CA LEU A 134 21.57 7.36 5.62
C LEU A 134 21.28 6.52 6.85
N ILE A 135 22.27 5.77 7.33
CA ILE A 135 22.23 5.15 8.67
C ILE A 135 22.86 6.11 9.66
N ILE A 136 22.08 6.51 10.66
CA ILE A 136 22.47 7.53 11.63
C ILE A 136 22.40 6.97 13.04
N VAL A 137 23.36 7.38 13.86
CA VAL A 137 23.42 7.16 15.30
C VAL A 137 23.64 8.51 16.02
N ARG A 138 23.54 8.51 17.34
CA ARG A 138 24.00 9.65 18.15
C ARG A 138 25.53 9.78 18.04
N GLU A 139 26.06 11.00 18.07
CA GLU A 139 27.49 11.22 17.81
C GLU A 139 28.41 10.60 18.88
N ASP A 140 27.94 10.40 20.12
CA ASP A 140 28.70 9.70 21.17
C ASP A 140 28.47 8.17 21.20
N ALA A 141 27.69 7.63 20.26
CA ALA A 141 27.44 6.19 20.21
C ALA A 141 28.74 5.40 19.97
N PRO A 142 28.85 4.15 20.47
CA PRO A 142 30.07 3.36 20.36
C PRO A 142 30.33 2.81 18.95
N TYR A 143 29.45 3.08 17.99
CA TYR A 143 29.56 2.60 16.60
C TYR A 143 30.16 3.70 15.72
N GLU A 144 31.28 3.41 15.06
CA GLU A 144 31.92 4.34 14.13
C GLU A 144 31.63 3.98 12.66
N THR A 145 31.33 2.71 12.42
CA THR A 145 31.02 2.16 11.10
C THR A 145 29.72 1.36 11.11
N ILE A 146 29.16 1.12 9.93
CA ILE A 146 27.99 0.22 9.80
C ILE A 146 28.32 -1.22 10.22
N LEU A 147 29.57 -1.66 10.00
CA LEU A 147 30.03 -2.97 10.44
C LEU A 147 30.04 -3.09 11.96
N ASP A 148 30.43 -2.03 12.70
CA ASP A 148 30.40 -2.05 14.17
C ASP A 148 28.97 -2.24 14.69
N LEU A 149 28.01 -1.53 14.08
CA LEU A 149 26.60 -1.63 14.44
C LEU A 149 26.06 -3.04 14.18
N LEU A 150 26.36 -3.62 13.01
CA LEU A 150 25.93 -4.97 12.64
C LEU A 150 26.59 -6.05 13.50
N GLN A 151 27.87 -5.89 13.81
CA GLN A 151 28.59 -6.80 14.70
C GLN A 151 28.01 -6.75 16.12
N ALA A 152 27.67 -5.57 16.63
CA ALA A 152 27.00 -5.43 17.92
C ALA A 152 25.61 -6.10 17.92
N ALA A 153 24.81 -5.87 16.87
CA ALA A 153 23.52 -6.53 16.67
C ALA A 153 23.63 -8.06 16.54
N LYS A 154 24.78 -8.59 16.09
CA LYS A 154 25.05 -10.03 16.04
C LYS A 154 25.52 -10.60 17.38
N GLN A 155 26.33 -9.85 18.13
CA GLN A 155 26.81 -10.25 19.46
C GLN A 155 25.68 -10.20 20.50
N SER A 156 24.72 -9.30 20.31
CA SER A 156 23.55 -9.15 21.18
C SER A 156 22.30 -8.89 20.34
N PRO A 157 21.73 -9.95 19.72
CA PRO A 157 20.50 -9.89 18.95
C PRO A 157 19.38 -9.15 19.69
N GLU A 158 18.60 -8.33 18.97
CA GLU A 158 17.43 -7.61 19.48
C GLU A 158 17.72 -6.60 20.62
N THR A 159 18.98 -6.18 20.78
CA THR A 159 19.33 -5.14 21.78
C THR A 159 19.47 -3.75 21.19
N ILE A 160 19.87 -3.64 19.93
CA ILE A 160 20.00 -2.37 19.21
C ILE A 160 18.62 -1.91 18.78
N ARG A 161 18.13 -0.82 19.38
CA ARG A 161 16.83 -0.21 19.04
C ARG A 161 16.98 0.59 17.76
N PHE A 162 16.47 0.04 16.67
CA PHE A 162 16.61 0.60 15.34
C PHE A 162 15.29 1.21 14.88
N GLY A 163 15.31 2.51 14.56
CA GLY A 163 14.12 3.27 14.19
C GLY A 163 13.62 2.98 12.78
N ALA A 164 12.64 2.08 12.66
CA ALA A 164 11.98 1.74 11.41
C ALA A 164 10.52 1.32 11.65
N ASN A 165 9.60 1.85 10.82
CA ASN A 165 8.18 1.50 10.91
C ASN A 165 7.92 0.16 10.21
N ILE A 166 7.28 -0.79 10.88
CA ILE A 166 6.97 -2.11 10.30
C ILE A 166 6.17 -1.95 8.99
N GLY A 167 6.53 -2.72 7.97
CA GLY A 167 5.93 -2.67 6.63
C GLY A 167 6.36 -1.49 5.74
N SER A 168 7.18 -0.56 6.26
CA SER A 168 7.70 0.57 5.48
C SER A 168 9.00 0.23 4.73
N PRO A 169 9.43 1.03 3.73
CA PRO A 169 10.75 0.89 3.12
C PRO A 169 11.92 0.89 4.11
N ALA A 170 11.79 1.60 5.23
CA ALA A 170 12.80 1.59 6.29
C ALA A 170 12.89 0.23 7.00
N HIS A 171 11.76 -0.47 7.18
CA HIS A 171 11.74 -1.83 7.74
C HIS A 171 12.47 -2.81 6.82
N PHE A 172 12.14 -2.80 5.53
CA PHE A 172 12.82 -3.67 4.56
C PHE A 172 14.31 -3.33 4.39
N THR A 173 14.69 -2.06 4.54
CA THR A 173 16.10 -1.67 4.56
C THR A 173 16.83 -2.24 5.79
N ALA A 174 16.19 -2.25 6.95
CA ALA A 174 16.76 -2.88 8.15
C ALA A 174 16.90 -4.40 7.97
N MET A 175 15.90 -5.07 7.37
CA MET A 175 16.00 -6.50 7.03
C MET A 175 17.13 -6.79 6.04
N ASN A 176 17.33 -5.93 5.03
CA ASN A 176 18.43 -6.05 4.09
C ASN A 176 19.80 -5.94 4.79
N LEU A 177 19.93 -5.01 5.76
CA LEU A 177 21.12 -4.89 6.60
C LEU A 177 21.38 -6.16 7.44
N GLU A 178 20.34 -6.76 8.03
CA GLU A 178 20.45 -8.03 8.76
C GLU A 178 20.87 -9.18 7.85
N ALA A 179 20.25 -9.30 6.67
CA ALA A 179 20.56 -10.34 5.68
C ALA A 179 22.01 -10.23 5.17
N ALA A 180 22.50 -9.01 4.97
CA ALA A 180 23.88 -8.76 4.55
C ALA A 180 24.92 -9.10 5.65
N HIS A 181 24.51 -9.27 6.91
CA HIS A 181 25.38 -9.68 7.99
C HIS A 181 24.74 -10.79 8.85
N PRO A 182 24.79 -12.05 8.40
CA PRO A 182 24.05 -13.15 9.01
C PRO A 182 24.26 -13.28 10.52
N GLY A 183 23.14 -13.32 11.24
CA GLY A 183 23.08 -13.39 12.71
C GLY A 183 22.90 -12.04 13.40
N ALA A 184 23.04 -10.91 12.68
CA ALA A 184 22.62 -9.60 13.20
C ALA A 184 21.10 -9.53 13.30
N LYS A 185 20.57 -9.04 14.42
CA LYS A 185 19.14 -8.75 14.61
C LYS A 185 18.94 -7.45 15.36
N PHE A 186 18.16 -6.56 14.78
CA PHE A 186 17.77 -5.29 15.38
C PHE A 186 16.46 -5.44 16.16
N ASN A 187 16.30 -4.68 17.24
CA ASN A 187 14.98 -4.43 17.82
C ASN A 187 14.34 -3.27 17.05
N LEU A 188 13.45 -3.60 16.12
CA LEU A 188 12.79 -2.60 15.29
C LEU A 188 11.75 -1.82 16.09
N VAL A 189 11.98 -0.52 16.25
CA VAL A 189 11.09 0.39 16.95
C VAL A 189 10.39 1.28 15.93
N THR A 190 9.06 1.15 15.87
CA THR A 190 8.21 2.02 15.05
C THR A 190 8.25 3.42 15.65
N SER A 191 8.89 4.33 14.91
CA SER A 191 9.29 5.65 15.37
C SER A 191 8.95 6.62 14.24
N GLY A 192 7.78 7.27 14.37
CA GLY A 192 7.06 8.04 13.33
C GLY A 192 7.87 8.59 12.15
N GLY A 193 8.02 9.91 12.07
CA GLY A 193 8.80 10.58 11.01
C GLY A 193 10.25 10.85 11.45
N GLY A 194 11.06 11.45 10.57
CA GLY A 194 12.46 11.80 10.87
C GLY A 194 12.64 12.66 12.13
N GLN A 195 11.77 13.64 12.38
CA GLN A 195 11.86 14.49 13.59
C GLN A 195 11.66 13.69 14.89
N THR A 196 10.71 12.74 14.89
CA THR A 196 10.47 11.84 16.03
C THR A 196 11.69 10.98 16.27
N ARG A 197 12.21 10.32 15.21
CA ARG A 197 13.42 9.48 15.28
C ARG A 197 14.64 10.26 15.74
N TYR A 198 14.83 11.49 15.26
CA TYR A 198 15.93 12.34 15.71
C TYR A 198 15.85 12.59 17.23
N THR A 199 14.67 12.97 17.71
CA THR A 199 14.45 13.25 19.15
C THR A 199 14.68 11.99 19.99
N GLU A 200 14.25 10.83 19.50
CA GLU A 200 14.47 9.53 20.15
C GLU A 200 15.95 9.09 20.14
N ILE A 201 16.71 9.36 19.07
CA ILE A 201 18.17 9.12 19.05
C ILE A 201 18.88 10.01 20.08
N ILE A 202 18.60 11.31 20.07
CA ILE A 202 19.21 12.25 21.04
C ILE A 202 18.84 11.86 22.48
N GLY A 203 17.57 11.47 22.70
CA GLY A 203 17.05 11.01 23.98
C GLY A 203 17.46 9.59 24.39
N GLN A 204 18.24 8.88 23.57
CA GLN A 204 18.63 7.47 23.78
C GLN A 204 17.43 6.51 23.92
N HIS A 205 16.32 6.80 23.25
CA HIS A 205 15.22 5.87 23.04
C HIS A 205 15.44 4.99 21.79
N LEU A 206 16.26 5.48 20.84
CA LEU A 206 16.80 4.72 19.71
C LEU A 206 18.33 4.75 19.74
N ASP A 207 18.94 3.67 19.26
CA ASP A 207 20.39 3.56 19.11
C ASP A 207 20.84 3.91 17.69
N ALA A 208 20.01 3.59 16.69
CA ALA A 208 20.24 3.90 15.28
C ALA A 208 18.92 4.12 14.52
N GLY A 209 18.98 4.71 13.33
CA GLY A 209 17.82 4.85 12.44
C GLY A 209 18.18 5.27 11.03
N ILE A 210 17.19 5.20 10.13
CA ILE A 210 17.35 5.59 8.72
C ILE A 210 16.84 7.01 8.51
N PHE A 211 17.63 7.91 7.96
CA PHE A 211 17.21 9.28 7.68
C PHE A 211 17.46 9.63 6.22
N SER A 212 16.71 10.57 5.66
CA SER A 212 17.11 11.16 4.39
C SER A 212 18.32 12.07 4.56
N LEU A 213 19.05 12.32 3.47
CA LEU A 213 20.12 13.31 3.47
C LEU A 213 19.60 14.70 3.90
N ALA A 214 18.44 15.13 3.41
CA ALA A 214 17.83 16.40 3.79
C ALA A 214 17.54 16.50 5.29
N GLU A 215 17.00 15.42 5.88
CA GLU A 215 16.76 15.33 7.33
C GLU A 215 18.08 15.45 8.10
N TYR A 216 19.12 14.74 7.68
CA TYR A 216 20.44 14.85 8.31
C TYR A 216 21.01 16.27 8.23
N LEU A 217 20.98 16.90 7.05
CA LEU A 217 21.48 18.26 6.87
C LEU A 217 20.74 19.27 7.74
N LYS A 218 19.44 19.05 7.97
CA LYS A 218 18.60 19.88 8.84
C LYS A 218 18.84 19.62 10.33
N PHE A 219 19.05 18.36 10.72
CA PHE A 219 19.13 17.96 12.13
C PHE A 219 20.57 18.00 12.68
N ARG A 220 21.59 17.88 11.83
CA ARG A 220 22.98 17.97 12.25
C ARG A 220 23.22 19.35 12.84
N SER A 221 23.81 19.36 14.03
CA SER A 221 24.16 20.62 14.67
C SER A 221 25.50 21.15 14.13
N PRO A 222 25.80 22.46 14.31
CA PRO A 222 27.08 23.03 13.92
C PRO A 222 28.27 22.29 14.56
N GLN A 223 29.44 22.38 13.94
CA GLN A 223 30.67 21.85 14.55
C GLN A 223 30.87 22.46 15.95
N GLY A 224 31.19 21.60 16.93
CA GLY A 224 31.39 22.00 18.33
C GLY A 224 30.17 21.80 19.23
N THR A 225 29.03 21.34 18.70
CA THR A 225 27.93 20.85 19.55
C THR A 225 28.39 19.60 20.34
N PRO A 226 28.02 19.48 21.63
CA PRO A 226 28.29 18.27 22.41
C PRO A 226 27.78 17.00 21.71
N ALA A 227 28.59 15.95 21.73
CA ALA A 227 28.30 14.71 21.00
C ALA A 227 26.99 14.00 21.43
N ASP A 228 26.54 14.23 22.67
CA ASP A 228 25.26 13.73 23.19
C ASP A 228 24.03 14.50 22.66
N ARG A 229 24.26 15.62 21.95
CA ARG A 229 23.24 16.49 21.35
C ARG A 229 23.35 16.58 19.84
N ASN A 230 24.10 15.69 19.23
CA ASN A 230 24.35 15.67 17.80
C ASN A 230 24.30 14.24 17.26
N ILE A 231 24.33 14.12 15.94
CA ILE A 231 24.17 12.85 15.22
C ILE A 231 25.33 12.61 14.25
N ARG A 232 25.67 11.35 14.04
CA ARG A 232 26.70 10.89 13.10
C ARG A 232 26.12 9.92 12.08
N VAL A 233 26.55 10.06 10.83
CA VAL A 233 26.26 9.10 9.76
C VAL A 233 27.29 7.97 9.78
N LEU A 234 26.82 6.72 9.87
CA LEU A 234 27.66 5.53 9.77
C LEU A 234 27.88 5.08 8.32
N ALA A 235 26.83 5.20 7.50
CA ALA A 235 26.88 4.83 6.10
C ALA A 235 25.82 5.55 5.27
N CYS A 236 26.17 5.81 4.01
CA CYS A 236 25.24 6.19 2.96
C CYS A 236 24.73 4.92 2.24
N LEU A 237 23.43 4.85 1.98
CA LEU A 237 22.79 3.68 1.34
C LEU A 237 22.76 3.77 -0.20
N SER A 238 23.39 4.78 -0.78
CA SER A 238 23.60 4.89 -2.23
C SER A 238 24.77 4.02 -2.71
N GLU A 239 24.84 3.74 -4.01
CA GLU A 239 25.97 3.03 -4.63
C GLU A 239 27.29 3.81 -4.50
N LYS A 240 27.22 5.14 -4.65
CA LYS A 240 28.38 6.05 -4.63
C LYS A 240 28.31 7.02 -3.45
N PRO A 241 29.45 7.45 -2.89
CA PRO A 241 29.46 8.46 -1.82
C PRO A 241 28.79 9.75 -2.27
N HIS A 242 28.04 10.39 -1.36
CA HIS A 242 27.38 11.65 -1.63
C HIS A 242 28.30 12.85 -1.28
N PRO A 243 28.47 13.86 -2.17
CA PRO A 243 29.36 15.01 -1.95
C PRO A 243 29.12 15.78 -0.65
N GLU A 244 27.86 15.96 -0.24
CA GLU A 244 27.46 16.68 0.99
C GLU A 244 27.86 15.99 2.31
N LEU A 245 28.31 14.72 2.25
CA LEU A 245 28.61 13.92 3.44
C LEU A 245 30.08 13.90 3.84
N ASN A 246 30.92 14.80 3.32
CA ASN A 246 32.30 15.02 3.77
C ASN A 246 33.13 13.72 3.99
N GLY A 247 33.08 12.78 3.04
CA GLY A 247 33.88 11.55 3.07
C GLY A 247 33.26 10.37 3.83
N VAL A 248 32.00 10.45 4.26
CA VAL A 248 31.23 9.27 4.72
C VAL A 248 31.23 8.20 3.64
N ARG A 249 31.55 6.96 4.02
CA ARG A 249 31.57 5.79 3.13
C ARG A 249 30.15 5.25 2.91
N THR A 250 29.93 4.63 1.76
CA THR A 250 28.70 3.85 1.52
C THR A 250 28.72 2.54 2.30
N CYS A 251 27.59 1.84 2.40
CA CYS A 251 27.59 0.46 2.89
C CYS A 251 28.49 -0.44 2.02
N MET A 252 28.36 -0.32 0.69
CA MET A 252 29.15 -1.08 -0.29
C MET A 252 30.66 -0.91 -0.07
N ALA A 253 31.13 0.34 0.14
CA ALA A 253 32.53 0.64 0.39
C ALA A 253 33.05 0.13 1.75
N GLN A 254 32.14 -0.29 2.64
CA GLN A 254 32.44 -0.90 3.93
C GLN A 254 32.27 -2.42 3.89
N GLY A 255 32.04 -3.02 2.72
CA GLY A 255 31.88 -4.47 2.57
C GLY A 255 30.50 -4.99 3.00
N VAL A 256 29.50 -4.12 3.10
CA VAL A 256 28.10 -4.47 3.36
C VAL A 256 27.32 -4.22 2.07
N GLU A 257 26.90 -5.29 1.39
CA GLU A 257 26.26 -5.24 0.06
C GLU A 257 24.80 -4.77 0.12
N VAL A 258 24.58 -3.56 0.65
CA VAL A 258 23.26 -2.98 0.84
C VAL A 258 23.18 -1.62 0.17
N THR A 259 22.19 -1.47 -0.69
CA THR A 259 21.75 -0.17 -1.21
C THR A 259 20.26 0.01 -0.95
N SER A 260 19.88 1.24 -0.61
CA SER A 260 18.49 1.62 -0.44
C SER A 260 18.34 3.10 -0.72
N SER A 261 17.26 3.44 -1.40
CA SER A 261 16.91 4.79 -1.77
C SER A 261 15.39 4.90 -1.84
N ASN A 262 14.88 6.12 -1.81
CA ASN A 262 13.45 6.35 -2.00
C ASN A 262 13.26 7.17 -3.27
N ALA A 263 13.07 6.47 -4.39
CA ALA A 263 12.84 7.09 -5.70
C ALA A 263 11.36 7.46 -5.88
N TYR A 264 11.09 8.56 -6.60
CA TYR A 264 9.73 8.86 -7.04
C TYR A 264 9.47 8.20 -8.39
N TYR A 265 8.40 7.43 -8.43
CA TYR A 265 7.90 6.75 -9.61
C TYR A 265 6.56 7.34 -10.01
N TRP A 266 6.37 7.46 -11.31
CA TRP A 266 5.12 7.86 -11.95
C TRP A 266 4.44 6.63 -12.51
N TRP A 267 3.18 6.45 -12.16
CA TRP A 267 2.39 5.29 -12.55
C TRP A 267 1.11 5.71 -13.24
N ALA A 268 0.72 4.96 -14.26
CA ALA A 268 -0.58 5.06 -14.89
C ALA A 268 -1.40 3.78 -14.59
N PRO A 269 -2.74 3.84 -14.69
CA PRO A 269 -3.57 2.65 -14.54
C PRO A 269 -3.19 1.57 -15.57
N LYS A 270 -3.33 0.30 -15.20
CA LYS A 270 -2.98 -0.83 -16.07
C LYS A 270 -3.69 -0.73 -17.43
N GLY A 271 -2.93 -0.94 -18.50
CA GLY A 271 -3.46 -0.86 -19.87
C GLY A 271 -3.57 0.54 -20.46
N THR A 272 -3.00 1.56 -19.80
CA THR A 272 -2.89 2.92 -20.41
C THR A 272 -2.08 2.83 -21.70
N PRO A 273 -2.53 3.43 -22.83
CA PRO A 273 -1.81 3.39 -24.11
C PRO A 273 -0.35 3.85 -24.00
N LEU A 274 0.55 3.15 -24.68
CA LEU A 274 1.99 3.43 -24.63
C LEU A 274 2.32 4.86 -25.07
N GLU A 275 1.65 5.36 -26.12
CA GLU A 275 1.84 6.72 -26.64
C GLU A 275 1.55 7.80 -25.57
N ILE A 276 0.57 7.56 -24.69
CA ILE A 276 0.25 8.47 -23.59
C ILE A 276 1.34 8.39 -22.51
N GLN A 277 1.82 7.19 -22.19
CA GLN A 277 2.92 7.01 -21.24
C GLN A 277 4.19 7.71 -21.74
N GLU A 278 4.53 7.57 -23.01
CA GLU A 278 5.69 8.21 -23.64
C GLU A 278 5.58 9.74 -23.67
N LEU A 279 4.39 10.28 -23.93
CA LEU A 279 4.13 11.73 -23.85
C LEU A 279 4.35 12.27 -22.44
N ILE A 280 3.79 11.60 -21.42
CA ILE A 280 3.98 12.01 -20.02
C ILE A 280 5.45 11.87 -19.62
N ALA A 281 6.11 10.76 -19.98
CA ALA A 281 7.50 10.51 -19.64
C ALA A 281 8.44 11.55 -20.26
N SER A 282 8.29 11.87 -21.53
CA SER A 282 9.09 12.90 -22.21
C SER A 282 8.86 14.29 -21.62
N THR A 283 7.62 14.63 -21.26
CA THR A 283 7.30 15.89 -20.58
C THR A 283 7.99 15.99 -19.20
N LEU A 284 8.02 14.88 -18.45
CA LEU A 284 8.73 14.80 -17.18
C LEU A 284 10.25 14.86 -17.35
N GLU A 285 10.79 14.29 -18.43
CA GLU A 285 12.23 14.36 -18.74
C GLU A 285 12.69 15.80 -18.92
N GLU A 286 11.98 16.57 -19.76
CA GLU A 286 12.26 18.00 -19.99
C GLU A 286 12.18 18.79 -18.67
N ALA A 287 11.18 18.51 -17.84
CA ALA A 287 11.03 19.15 -16.53
C ALA A 287 12.22 18.85 -15.60
N MET A 288 12.69 17.61 -15.55
CA MET A 288 13.83 17.21 -14.73
C MET A 288 15.16 17.82 -15.21
N GLN A 289 15.25 18.22 -16.47
CA GLN A 289 16.41 18.91 -17.02
C GLN A 289 16.39 20.42 -16.76
N HIS A 290 15.22 21.00 -16.46
CA HIS A 290 15.06 22.43 -16.27
C HIS A 290 15.83 22.99 -15.06
N PRO A 291 16.53 24.14 -15.17
CA PRO A 291 17.33 24.69 -14.08
C PRO A 291 16.56 24.98 -12.79
N GLU A 292 15.33 25.51 -12.88
CA GLU A 292 14.49 25.78 -11.69
C GLU A 292 14.18 24.47 -10.94
N VAL A 293 13.91 23.37 -11.66
CA VAL A 293 13.69 22.06 -11.01
C VAL A 293 14.98 21.57 -10.36
N ARG A 294 16.10 21.62 -11.06
CA ARG A 294 17.40 21.20 -10.51
C ARG A 294 17.79 21.96 -9.25
N GLU A 295 17.54 23.26 -9.21
CA GLU A 295 17.78 24.10 -8.03
C GLU A 295 16.90 23.65 -6.86
N ARG A 296 15.59 23.46 -7.08
CA ARG A 296 14.68 22.99 -6.02
C ARG A 296 14.99 21.59 -5.50
N LEU A 297 15.40 20.68 -6.38
CA LEU A 297 15.83 19.34 -5.97
C LEU A 297 17.13 19.40 -5.15
N ALA A 298 18.07 20.26 -5.52
CA ALA A 298 19.30 20.47 -4.76
C ALA A 298 19.02 21.05 -3.35
N GLU A 299 18.12 22.03 -3.23
CA GLU A 299 17.67 22.58 -1.93
C GLU A 299 17.06 21.49 -1.02
N GLN A 300 16.43 20.49 -1.62
CA GLN A 300 15.81 19.36 -0.93
C GLN A 300 16.75 18.15 -0.80
N ALA A 301 18.01 18.25 -1.25
CA ALA A 301 18.96 17.15 -1.28
C ALA A 301 18.41 15.88 -1.97
N ILE A 302 17.70 16.07 -3.07
CA ILE A 302 17.17 15.01 -3.95
C ILE A 302 18.08 14.91 -5.17
N ASP A 303 18.55 13.70 -5.46
CA ASP A 303 19.36 13.45 -6.65
C ASP A 303 18.48 13.50 -7.90
N PRO A 304 18.83 14.29 -8.93
CA PRO A 304 17.98 14.48 -10.11
C PRO A 304 18.11 13.32 -11.12
N THR A 305 17.81 12.11 -10.70
CA THR A 305 17.84 10.91 -11.54
C THR A 305 16.59 10.84 -12.44
N PHE A 306 16.73 10.30 -13.65
CA PHE A 306 15.61 10.05 -14.56
C PHE A 306 15.76 8.70 -15.25
N SER A 307 14.67 7.95 -15.37
CA SER A 307 14.60 6.77 -16.24
C SER A 307 13.16 6.50 -16.71
N THR A 308 13.01 5.91 -17.89
CA THR A 308 11.72 5.52 -18.49
C THR A 308 11.86 4.23 -19.31
N GLY A 309 10.77 3.73 -19.89
CA GLY A 309 10.73 2.53 -20.71
C GLY A 309 11.26 1.28 -20.00
N GLU A 310 12.04 0.47 -20.72
CA GLU A 310 12.60 -0.79 -20.20
C GLU A 310 13.51 -0.57 -18.97
N ALA A 311 14.23 0.56 -18.92
CA ALA A 311 15.16 0.84 -17.82
C ALA A 311 14.44 0.98 -16.47
N VAL A 312 13.32 1.73 -16.44
CA VAL A 312 12.54 1.90 -15.20
C VAL A 312 11.78 0.62 -14.85
N GLN A 313 11.27 -0.11 -15.85
CA GLN A 313 10.62 -1.40 -15.64
C GLN A 313 11.57 -2.41 -15.00
N LYS A 314 12.80 -2.51 -15.52
CA LYS A 314 13.85 -3.36 -14.94
C LYS A 314 14.20 -2.92 -13.52
N ARG A 315 14.35 -1.62 -13.27
CA ARG A 315 14.62 -1.10 -11.92
C ARG A 315 13.53 -1.52 -10.93
N VAL A 316 12.26 -1.33 -11.29
CA VAL A 316 11.13 -1.74 -10.43
C VAL A 316 11.16 -3.25 -10.18
N ALA A 317 11.36 -4.06 -11.23
CA ALA A 317 11.43 -5.52 -11.09
C ALA A 317 12.58 -5.97 -10.18
N ASP A 318 13.77 -5.39 -10.33
CA ASP A 318 14.93 -5.68 -9.48
C ASP A 318 14.65 -5.31 -8.02
N ARG A 319 13.96 -4.17 -7.78
CA ARG A 319 13.56 -3.73 -6.43
C ARG A 319 12.52 -4.65 -5.81
N VAL A 320 11.51 -5.07 -6.57
CA VAL A 320 10.50 -6.05 -6.11
C VAL A 320 11.19 -7.36 -5.71
N ALA A 321 12.02 -7.94 -6.58
CA ALA A 321 12.72 -9.19 -6.31
C ALA A 321 13.64 -9.10 -5.08
N LEU A 322 14.36 -7.98 -4.92
CA LEU A 322 15.20 -7.75 -3.76
C LEU A 322 14.36 -7.71 -2.47
N LEU A 323 13.28 -6.94 -2.44
CA LEU A 323 12.44 -6.79 -1.25
C LEU A 323 11.66 -8.06 -0.90
N GLU A 324 11.19 -8.82 -1.90
CA GLU A 324 10.56 -10.13 -1.73
C GLU A 324 11.47 -11.13 -1.03
N SER A 325 12.77 -11.11 -1.35
CA SER A 325 13.74 -12.02 -0.74
C SER A 325 13.83 -11.88 0.78
N PHE A 326 13.55 -10.68 1.30
CA PHE A 326 13.53 -10.40 2.73
C PHE A 326 12.17 -10.71 3.36
N ALA A 327 11.06 -10.38 2.69
CA ALA A 327 9.70 -10.64 3.20
C ALA A 327 9.44 -12.13 3.43
N ALA A 328 9.90 -12.99 2.51
CA ALA A 328 9.77 -14.45 2.64
C ALA A 328 10.49 -15.01 3.89
N GLU A 329 11.50 -14.31 4.39
CA GLU A 329 12.22 -14.71 5.60
C GLU A 329 11.44 -14.33 6.87
N ALA A 330 10.69 -13.21 6.86
CA ALA A 330 9.89 -12.73 8.01
C ALA A 330 8.57 -13.50 8.23
N GLU A 331 7.93 -14.02 7.19
CA GLU A 331 6.70 -14.82 7.35
C GLU A 331 6.93 -16.11 8.17
N ASN A 332 8.16 -16.59 8.25
CA ASN A 332 8.50 -17.82 8.97
C ASN A 332 8.47 -17.69 10.51
N GLU A 333 8.29 -16.48 11.06
CA GLU A 333 8.38 -16.27 12.52
C GLU A 333 7.02 -16.04 13.21
N LEU A 334 5.95 -15.73 12.47
CA LEU A 334 4.65 -15.43 13.09
C LEU A 334 3.81 -16.69 13.36
N PRO A 335 3.11 -16.76 14.51
CA PRO A 335 2.16 -17.84 14.79
C PRO A 335 1.04 -17.85 13.72
N HIS A 336 0.68 -19.02 13.21
CA HIS A 336 -0.35 -19.16 12.17
C HIS A 336 -1.77 -18.90 12.73
N PHE A 337 -2.14 -17.63 12.94
CA PHE A 337 -3.44 -17.19 13.48
C PHE A 337 -4.67 -17.88 12.87
N PRO A 338 -4.77 -18.09 11.54
CA PRO A 338 -5.87 -18.84 10.95
C PRO A 338 -6.01 -20.27 11.49
N LEU A 339 -4.89 -20.94 11.79
CA LEU A 339 -4.89 -22.28 12.37
C LEU A 339 -5.42 -22.26 13.81
N TYR A 340 -5.00 -21.27 14.62
CA TYR A 340 -5.51 -21.12 15.98
C TYR A 340 -7.01 -20.81 16.00
N ILE A 341 -7.49 -19.94 15.10
CA ILE A 341 -8.92 -19.65 14.95
C ILE A 341 -9.68 -20.92 14.53
N ALA A 342 -9.14 -21.69 13.57
CA ALA A 342 -9.73 -22.96 13.15
C ALA A 342 -9.81 -23.98 14.29
N ILE A 343 -8.76 -24.08 15.12
CA ILE A 343 -8.74 -24.95 16.32
C ILE A 343 -9.81 -24.52 17.32
N VAL A 344 -9.91 -23.22 17.62
CA VAL A 344 -10.93 -22.69 18.54
C VAL A 344 -12.34 -22.93 18.00
N ALA A 345 -12.58 -22.67 16.72
CA ALA A 345 -13.86 -22.93 16.06
C ALA A 345 -14.24 -24.41 16.11
N LEU A 346 -13.28 -25.32 15.84
CA LEU A 346 -13.48 -26.76 15.95
C LEU A 346 -13.81 -27.17 17.39
N GLY A 347 -13.12 -26.60 18.38
CA GLY A 347 -13.40 -26.81 19.80
C GLY A 347 -14.83 -26.39 20.17
N LEU A 348 -15.27 -25.22 19.72
CA LEU A 348 -16.64 -24.74 19.95
C LEU A 348 -17.69 -25.64 19.27
N LEU A 349 -17.42 -26.10 18.04
CA LEU A 349 -18.29 -27.07 17.34
C LEU A 349 -18.42 -28.38 18.11
N ILE A 350 -17.32 -28.90 18.69
CA ILE A 350 -17.34 -30.10 19.52
C ILE A 350 -18.16 -29.85 20.80
N VAL A 351 -18.00 -28.71 21.47
CA VAL A 351 -18.77 -28.34 22.66
C VAL A 351 -20.27 -28.27 22.34
N VAL A 352 -20.64 -27.61 21.24
CA VAL A 352 -22.03 -27.55 20.77
C VAL A 352 -22.56 -28.94 20.42
N GLY A 353 -21.76 -29.78 19.76
CA GLY A 353 -22.11 -31.17 19.44
C GLY A 353 -22.33 -32.02 20.69
N ILE A 354 -21.48 -31.91 21.70
CA ILE A 354 -21.62 -32.62 22.98
C ILE A 354 -22.82 -32.09 23.78
N SER A 355 -23.01 -30.77 23.82
CA SER A 355 -24.16 -30.13 24.48
C SER A 355 -25.48 -30.59 23.85
N THR A 356 -25.59 -30.52 22.53
CA THR A 356 -26.79 -30.99 21.80
C THR A 356 -27.01 -32.49 21.93
N TRP A 357 -25.95 -33.31 22.02
CA TRP A 357 -26.10 -34.74 22.31
C TRP A 357 -26.57 -35.02 23.73
N ARG A 358 -26.06 -34.28 24.73
CA ARG A 358 -26.47 -34.41 26.14
C ARG A 358 -27.91 -33.96 26.38
N HIS A 359 -28.37 -32.91 25.71
CA HIS A 359 -29.72 -32.37 25.86
C HIS A 359 -30.74 -32.96 24.86
N ARG A 360 -30.42 -34.05 24.17
CA ARG A 360 -31.26 -34.68 23.12
C ARG A 360 -32.58 -35.31 23.63
N GLY A 361 -32.93 -35.08 24.90
CA GLY A 361 -34.16 -35.55 25.54
C GLY A 361 -34.76 -34.59 26.57
N GLU A 362 -34.20 -33.39 26.75
CA GLU A 362 -34.82 -32.36 27.59
C GLU A 362 -35.74 -31.50 26.71
N SER A 363 -37.06 -31.69 26.86
CA SER A 363 -38.05 -30.79 26.26
C SER A 363 -38.00 -29.45 27.00
N LEU A 364 -37.21 -28.52 26.50
CA LEU A 364 -37.48 -27.10 26.74
C LEU A 364 -38.83 -26.79 26.09
N ASP A 365 -39.72 -26.17 26.85
CA ASP A 365 -41.10 -25.89 26.49
C ASP A 365 -41.26 -25.40 25.04
N GLY A 366 -41.98 -26.19 24.22
CA GLY A 366 -42.78 -25.69 23.10
C GLY A 366 -42.15 -25.45 21.73
N GLU A 367 -40.82 -25.36 21.56
CA GLU A 367 -40.20 -25.30 20.23
C GLU A 367 -38.96 -26.20 20.12
N SER A 368 -39.10 -27.31 19.39
CA SER A 368 -37.96 -28.16 19.05
C SER A 368 -36.98 -27.39 18.16
N VAL A 369 -35.77 -27.15 18.63
CA VAL A 369 -34.68 -26.59 17.81
C VAL A 369 -34.48 -27.46 16.56
N ASP A 370 -34.77 -26.93 15.37
CA ASP A 370 -34.57 -27.64 14.09
C ASP A 370 -33.09 -27.65 13.73
N LEU A 371 -32.35 -28.56 14.37
CA LEU A 371 -30.91 -28.76 14.19
C LEU A 371 -30.54 -29.01 12.72
N LYS A 372 -31.43 -29.62 11.92
CA LYS A 372 -31.19 -29.86 10.50
C LYS A 372 -31.15 -28.55 9.71
N ARG A 373 -32.09 -27.63 9.96
CA ARG A 373 -32.07 -26.29 9.35
C ARG A 373 -30.86 -25.49 9.81
N GLY A 374 -30.52 -25.56 11.10
CA GLY A 374 -29.31 -24.91 11.63
C GLY A 374 -28.03 -25.37 10.92
N MET A 375 -27.84 -26.68 10.77
CA MET A 375 -26.70 -27.24 10.04
C MET A 375 -26.68 -26.83 8.56
N LEU A 376 -27.84 -26.75 7.89
CA LEU A 376 -27.90 -26.35 6.49
C LEU A 376 -27.56 -24.87 6.31
N CYS A 377 -28.06 -23.99 7.19
CA CYS A 377 -27.69 -22.57 7.21
C CYS A 377 -26.18 -22.40 7.42
N PHE A 378 -25.58 -23.16 8.34
CA PHE A 378 -24.14 -23.16 8.56
C PHE A 378 -23.36 -23.62 7.32
N GLY A 379 -23.83 -24.67 6.63
CA GLY A 379 -23.23 -25.12 5.37
C GLY A 379 -23.27 -24.06 4.27
N VAL A 380 -24.37 -23.30 4.14
CA VAL A 380 -24.47 -22.18 3.18
C VAL A 380 -23.50 -21.06 3.54
N LEU A 381 -23.31 -20.75 4.82
CA LEU A 381 -22.33 -19.76 5.27
C LEU A 381 -20.89 -20.19 4.94
N LEU A 382 -20.54 -21.46 5.18
CA LEU A 382 -19.22 -22.00 4.82
C LEU A 382 -18.98 -21.95 3.31
N ALA A 383 -19.98 -22.31 2.50
CA ALA A 383 -19.88 -22.24 1.05
C ALA A 383 -19.68 -20.80 0.56
N TYR A 384 -20.36 -19.83 1.17
CA TYR A 384 -20.17 -18.41 0.86
C TYR A 384 -18.73 -17.95 1.14
N VAL A 385 -18.18 -18.28 2.31
CA VAL A 385 -16.79 -17.94 2.66
C VAL A 385 -15.80 -18.59 1.71
N ALA A 386 -15.99 -19.89 1.40
CA ALA A 386 -15.12 -20.58 0.45
C ALA A 386 -15.20 -20.00 -0.98
N LEU A 387 -16.38 -19.57 -1.41
CA LEU A 387 -16.53 -18.95 -2.73
C LEU A 387 -15.88 -17.57 -2.79
N LEU A 388 -15.94 -16.77 -1.73
CA LEU A 388 -15.23 -15.49 -1.65
C LEU A 388 -13.71 -15.67 -1.75
N GLU A 389 -13.17 -16.72 -1.13
CA GLU A 389 -11.74 -16.98 -1.10
C GLU A 389 -11.21 -17.56 -2.43
N PHE A 390 -11.92 -18.56 -2.97
CA PHE A 390 -11.39 -19.40 -4.05
C PHE A 390 -11.95 -19.07 -5.43
N THR A 391 -12.85 -18.09 -5.55
CA THR A 391 -13.44 -17.73 -6.85
C THR A 391 -13.33 -16.23 -7.12
N PRO A 392 -13.11 -15.81 -8.37
CA PRO A 392 -13.10 -14.39 -8.75
C PRO A 392 -14.54 -13.84 -8.89
N LEU A 393 -15.51 -14.44 -8.19
CA LEU A 393 -16.89 -13.98 -8.26
C LEU A 393 -17.07 -12.75 -7.38
N PRO A 394 -17.70 -11.69 -7.89
CA PRO A 394 -17.78 -10.43 -7.16
C PRO A 394 -18.63 -10.56 -5.89
N PHE A 395 -18.22 -9.89 -4.79
CA PHE A 395 -18.90 -9.89 -3.50
C PHE A 395 -20.42 -9.74 -3.58
N PHE A 396 -20.92 -8.79 -4.38
CA PHE A 396 -22.35 -8.52 -4.49
C PHE A 396 -23.14 -9.75 -4.96
N LEU A 397 -22.57 -10.52 -5.90
CA LEU A 397 -23.23 -11.70 -6.48
C LEU A 397 -23.29 -12.83 -5.45
N LEU A 398 -22.17 -13.09 -4.76
CA LEU A 398 -22.10 -14.09 -3.71
C LEU A 398 -23.01 -13.73 -2.53
N SER A 399 -23.12 -12.43 -2.19
CA SER A 399 -24.02 -11.93 -1.15
C SER A 399 -25.49 -12.10 -1.52
N ILE A 400 -25.87 -11.85 -2.79
CA ILE A 400 -27.23 -12.12 -3.27
C ILE A 400 -27.56 -13.61 -3.11
N LEU A 401 -26.65 -14.49 -3.52
CA LEU A 401 -26.85 -15.94 -3.40
C LEU A 401 -26.95 -16.37 -1.94
N LEU A 402 -26.06 -15.89 -1.07
CA LEU A 402 -26.08 -16.16 0.36
C LEU A 402 -27.43 -15.77 0.97
N ILE A 403 -27.86 -14.52 0.78
CA ILE A 403 -29.08 -13.99 1.40
C ILE A 403 -30.31 -14.74 0.86
N PHE A 404 -30.31 -15.08 -0.43
CA PHE A 404 -31.39 -15.85 -1.03
C PHE A 404 -31.49 -17.25 -0.41
N PHE A 405 -30.39 -18.01 -0.39
CA PHE A 405 -30.40 -19.38 0.14
C PHE A 405 -30.63 -19.42 1.65
N LEU A 406 -30.00 -18.54 2.42
CA LEU A 406 -30.20 -18.45 3.86
C LEU A 406 -31.65 -18.07 4.19
N GLY A 407 -32.20 -17.06 3.50
CA GLY A 407 -33.59 -16.64 3.65
C GLY A 407 -34.59 -17.75 3.28
N ALA A 408 -34.31 -18.49 2.20
CA ALA A 408 -35.12 -19.63 1.79
C ALA A 408 -35.11 -20.74 2.85
N LEU A 409 -33.96 -21.03 3.47
CA LEU A 409 -33.84 -22.05 4.50
C LEU A 409 -34.52 -21.68 5.82
N ILE A 410 -34.35 -20.44 6.27
CA ILE A 410 -35.04 -19.92 7.45
C ILE A 410 -36.56 -19.96 7.25
N CYS A 411 -37.03 -19.64 6.05
CA CYS A 411 -38.44 -19.69 5.69
C CYS A 411 -38.98 -21.09 5.35
N GLY A 412 -38.21 -22.17 5.58
CA GLY A 412 -38.67 -23.54 5.31
C GLY A 412 -38.89 -23.85 3.83
N TRP A 413 -38.18 -23.16 2.94
CA TRP A 413 -38.25 -23.33 1.47
C TRP A 413 -39.64 -23.10 0.88
N GLU A 414 -40.44 -22.23 1.50
CA GLU A 414 -41.77 -21.88 1.01
C GLU A 414 -41.69 -21.04 -0.29
N ARG A 415 -41.97 -21.66 -1.44
CA ARG A 415 -41.90 -21.02 -2.78
C ARG A 415 -42.68 -19.70 -2.89
N LYS A 416 -43.76 -19.53 -2.13
CA LYS A 416 -44.55 -18.28 -2.11
C LYS A 416 -43.75 -17.07 -1.59
N ARG A 417 -42.68 -17.30 -0.83
CA ARG A 417 -41.83 -16.25 -0.25
C ARG A 417 -40.61 -15.93 -1.12
N PHE A 418 -40.30 -16.73 -2.14
CA PHE A 418 -39.13 -16.53 -3.00
C PHE A 418 -39.07 -15.16 -3.67
N PRO A 419 -40.17 -14.57 -4.17
CA PRO A 419 -40.11 -13.24 -4.76
C PRO A 419 -39.62 -12.18 -3.76
N ILE A 420 -40.12 -12.22 -2.53
CA ILE A 420 -39.75 -11.28 -1.47
C ILE A 420 -38.28 -11.50 -1.05
N ILE A 421 -37.86 -12.76 -0.91
CA ILE A 421 -36.48 -13.10 -0.55
C ILE A 421 -35.50 -12.66 -1.66
N ALA A 422 -35.86 -12.85 -2.93
CA ALA A 422 -35.05 -12.42 -4.07
C ALA A 422 -34.92 -10.89 -4.13
N GLU A 423 -36.00 -10.15 -3.86
CA GLU A 423 -35.93 -8.69 -3.77
C GLU A 423 -34.99 -8.23 -2.65
N ILE A 424 -35.12 -8.81 -1.46
CA ILE A 424 -34.24 -8.50 -0.32
C ILE A 424 -32.78 -8.82 -0.67
N ALA A 425 -32.52 -9.97 -1.28
CA ALA A 425 -31.19 -10.39 -1.67
C ALA A 425 -30.56 -9.44 -2.69
N LEU A 426 -31.30 -9.04 -3.73
CA LEU A 426 -30.86 -8.09 -4.75
C LEU A 426 -30.56 -6.70 -4.16
N ILE A 427 -31.47 -6.19 -3.32
CA ILE A 427 -31.30 -4.89 -2.66
C ILE A 427 -30.09 -4.92 -1.71
N ALA A 428 -29.95 -5.98 -0.92
CA ALA A 428 -28.87 -6.08 0.04
C ALA A 428 -27.52 -6.25 -0.66
N GLY A 429 -27.39 -7.14 -1.65
CA GLY A 429 -26.12 -7.34 -2.36
C GLY A 429 -25.70 -6.11 -3.16
N LEU A 430 -26.57 -5.59 -4.03
CA LEU A 430 -26.26 -4.41 -4.84
C LEU A 430 -26.18 -3.13 -4.01
N GLY A 431 -27.00 -3.01 -2.97
CA GLY A 431 -27.01 -1.85 -2.08
C GLY A 431 -25.76 -1.79 -1.20
N THR A 432 -25.30 -2.93 -0.67
CA THR A 432 -24.06 -2.99 0.10
C THR A 432 -22.87 -2.64 -0.80
N GLU A 433 -22.80 -3.20 -2.00
CA GLU A 433 -21.80 -2.83 -3.00
C GLU A 433 -21.81 -1.33 -3.32
N PHE A 434 -22.99 -0.76 -3.54
CA PHE A 434 -23.13 0.66 -3.84
C PHE A 434 -22.68 1.55 -2.67
N VAL A 435 -23.15 1.26 -1.47
CA VAL A 435 -22.88 2.05 -0.27
C VAL A 435 -21.40 1.96 0.11
N PHE A 436 -20.83 0.75 0.19
CA PHE A 436 -19.43 0.59 0.54
C PHE A 436 -18.50 1.11 -0.55
N GLY A 437 -18.75 0.74 -1.82
CA GLY A 437 -17.90 1.17 -2.93
C GLY A 437 -17.95 2.67 -3.19
N ASN A 438 -19.14 3.29 -3.21
CA ASN A 438 -19.28 4.70 -3.62
C ASN A 438 -19.38 5.68 -2.46
N PHE A 439 -19.96 5.29 -1.32
CA PHE A 439 -20.13 6.20 -0.18
C PHE A 439 -18.97 6.12 0.80
N PHE A 440 -18.48 4.90 1.08
CA PHE A 440 -17.37 4.68 2.02
C PHE A 440 -16.01 4.49 1.33
N GLY A 441 -15.97 4.32 0.00
CA GLY A 441 -14.71 4.07 -0.74
C GLY A 441 -14.04 2.75 -0.36
N VAL A 442 -14.82 1.76 0.08
CA VAL A 442 -14.34 0.44 0.47
C VAL A 442 -14.64 -0.54 -0.67
N SER A 443 -13.59 -1.06 -1.29
CA SER A 443 -13.71 -2.15 -2.26
C SER A 443 -14.00 -3.46 -1.52
N LEU A 444 -15.18 -4.02 -1.77
CA LEU A 444 -15.58 -5.33 -1.25
C LEU A 444 -14.91 -6.43 -2.10
N PRO A 445 -14.60 -7.59 -1.49
CA PRO A 445 -13.77 -8.63 -2.13
C PRO A 445 -14.28 -9.23 -3.44
#